data_AF-A0A1Z1WPB2-F1
#
_entry.id   AF-A0A1Z1WPB2-F1
#
_cell.length_a   1.000
_cell.length_b   1.000
_cell.length_c   1.000
_cell.angle_alpha   90.00
_cell.angle_beta   90.00
_cell.angle_gamma   90.00
#
_symmetry.space_group_name_H-M   'P 1'
#
loop_
_entity.id
_entity.type
_entity.pdbx_description
1 polymer ?
#
loop_
_entity_poly.entity_id
_entity_poly.type
_entity_poly.pdbx_seq_one_letter_code
_entity_poly.pdbx_strand_id
1 'polypeptide(L)'
;MSGEAHVDGVPVLPGSMLYLGCGRTELPLRAASDASLMLLGGEPFEEELIMWWNFIGRTQEDIEQARADWMTGSRFGEVKGYDGAPLPAPTLPAVPLKARGRVR
;
A
#
# COMPACT_ATOMS: atom_id res chain seq x y z
N MET A 1 -4.81 7.03 -14.49
CA MET A 1 -5.26 6.00 -15.46
C MET A 1 -6.54 6.51 -16.10
N SER A 2 -6.74 6.26 -17.39
CA SER A 2 -7.80 6.84 -18.23
C SER A 2 -8.36 5.80 -19.20
N GLY A 3 -9.51 6.10 -19.80
CA GLY A 3 -10.16 5.23 -20.78
C GLY A 3 -10.83 4.00 -20.17
N GLU A 4 -11.41 3.18 -21.04
CA GLU A 4 -12.07 1.93 -20.66
C GLU A 4 -11.33 0.74 -21.28
N ALA A 5 -11.12 -0.29 -20.47
CA ALA A 5 -10.59 -1.58 -20.92
C ALA A 5 -11.35 -2.74 -20.29
N HIS A 6 -11.34 -3.87 -20.95
CA HIS A 6 -11.75 -5.15 -20.39
C HIS A 6 -10.50 -5.97 -20.12
N VAL A 7 -10.36 -6.43 -18.87
CA VAL A 7 -9.26 -7.30 -18.43
C VAL A 7 -9.90 -8.59 -17.96
N ASP A 8 -9.55 -9.70 -18.61
CA ASP A 8 -10.17 -11.02 -18.35
C ASP A 8 -11.71 -10.99 -18.42
N GLY A 9 -12.24 -10.23 -19.39
CA GLY A 9 -13.68 -10.02 -19.55
C GLY A 9 -14.33 -9.05 -18.56
N VAL A 10 -13.60 -8.59 -17.54
CA VAL A 10 -14.11 -7.64 -16.53
C VAL A 10 -13.85 -6.20 -16.99
N PRO A 11 -14.86 -5.31 -17.01
CA PRO A 11 -14.65 -3.91 -17.31
C PRO A 11 -13.86 -3.22 -16.21
N VAL A 12 -12.82 -2.47 -16.60
CA VAL A 12 -11.95 -1.67 -15.76
C VAL A 12 -12.09 -0.22 -16.19
N LEU A 13 -12.74 0.58 -15.35
CA LEU A 13 -12.97 2.00 -15.54
C LEU A 13 -11.91 2.82 -14.78
N PRO A 14 -11.70 4.11 -15.14
CA PRO A 14 -10.78 4.97 -14.40
C PRO A 14 -11.11 5.00 -12.89
N GLY A 15 -10.10 4.78 -12.05
CA GLY A 15 -10.25 4.69 -10.59
C GLY A 15 -10.60 3.29 -10.06
N SER A 16 -10.76 2.29 -10.93
CA SER A 16 -10.99 0.89 -10.53
C SER A 16 -9.69 0.16 -10.22
N MET A 17 -9.76 -0.84 -9.34
CA MET A 17 -8.68 -1.80 -9.10
C MET A 17 -9.23 -3.22 -9.26
N LEU A 18 -8.56 -4.03 -10.09
CA LEU A 18 -8.91 -5.43 -10.31
C LEU A 18 -7.82 -6.34 -9.70
N TYR A 19 -8.21 -7.19 -8.77
CA TYR A 19 -7.32 -8.23 -8.24
C TYR A 19 -7.35 -9.47 -9.13
N LEU A 20 -6.19 -9.87 -9.63
CA LEU A 20 -6.06 -10.97 -10.60
C LEU A 20 -5.76 -12.33 -9.96
N GLY A 21 -5.41 -12.38 -8.66
CA GLY A 21 -4.92 -13.61 -8.05
C GLY A 21 -3.51 -13.99 -8.50
N CYS A 22 -3.11 -15.22 -8.20
CA CYS A 22 -1.79 -15.79 -8.55
C CYS A 22 -1.93 -16.90 -9.60
N GLY A 23 -0.80 -17.31 -10.20
CA GLY A 23 -0.73 -18.49 -11.06
C GLY A 23 -1.16 -18.27 -12.51
N ARG A 24 -1.37 -17.02 -12.94
CA ARG A 24 -1.65 -16.68 -14.33
C ARG A 24 -0.35 -16.59 -15.13
N THR A 25 -0.33 -17.22 -16.30
CA THR A 25 0.75 -17.09 -17.29
C THR A 25 0.40 -16.08 -18.39
N GLU A 26 -0.88 -15.77 -18.55
CA GLU A 26 -1.39 -14.83 -19.54
C GLU A 26 -2.55 -14.00 -18.97
N LEU A 27 -2.79 -12.83 -19.56
CA LEU A 27 -3.87 -11.93 -19.15
C LEU A 27 -4.49 -11.26 -20.39
N PRO A 28 -5.66 -11.72 -20.84
CA PRO A 28 -6.37 -11.10 -21.96
C PRO A 28 -6.77 -9.66 -21.62
N LEU A 29 -6.45 -8.73 -22.52
CA LEU A 29 -6.73 -7.32 -22.39
C LEU A 29 -7.31 -6.78 -23.69
N ARG A 30 -8.42 -6.04 -23.59
CA ARG A 30 -9.05 -5.36 -24.72
C ARG A 30 -9.37 -3.93 -24.34
N ALA A 31 -8.78 -2.97 -25.03
CA ALA A 31 -9.15 -1.57 -24.90
C ALA A 31 -10.48 -1.31 -25.63
N ALA A 32 -11.44 -0.68 -24.96
CA ALA A 32 -12.71 -0.23 -25.56
C ALA A 32 -12.61 1.23 -26.07
N SER A 33 -11.65 1.99 -25.53
CA SER A 33 -11.23 3.32 -25.98
C SER A 33 -9.71 3.43 -25.86
N ASP A 34 -9.14 4.56 -26.28
CA ASP A 34 -7.78 4.92 -25.85
C ASP A 34 -7.70 4.85 -24.32
N ALA A 35 -6.79 4.04 -23.79
CA ALA A 35 -6.73 3.69 -22.37
C ALA A 35 -5.30 3.64 -21.84
N SER A 36 -5.14 4.03 -20.59
CA SER A 36 -3.87 3.97 -19.85
C SER A 36 -4.08 3.20 -18.56
N LEU A 37 -3.39 2.07 -18.43
CA LEU A 37 -3.52 1.10 -17.34
C LEU A 37 -2.15 0.88 -16.67
N MET A 38 -2.16 0.49 -15.40
CA MET A 38 -0.99 0.04 -14.66
C MET A 38 -1.21 -1.40 -14.20
N LEU A 39 -0.31 -2.29 -14.59
CA LEU A 39 -0.23 -3.64 -14.06
C LEU A 39 0.87 -3.67 -12.98
N LEU A 40 0.48 -3.98 -11.75
CA LEU A 40 1.40 -4.14 -10.63
C LEU A 40 1.26 -5.55 -10.07
N GLY A 41 2.37 -6.26 -9.93
CA GLY A 41 2.40 -7.62 -9.41
C GLY A 41 3.82 -8.05 -9.08
N GLY A 42 3.93 -9.19 -8.40
CA GLY A 42 5.19 -9.76 -7.95
C GLY A 42 4.95 -11.05 -7.15
N GLU A 43 6.03 -11.65 -6.70
CA GLU A 43 5.97 -12.78 -5.77
C GLU A 43 5.26 -12.35 -4.48
N PRO A 44 4.27 -13.12 -3.98
CA PRO A 44 3.63 -12.83 -2.71
C PRO A 44 4.64 -12.83 -1.56
N PHE A 45 4.55 -11.86 -0.64
CA PHE A 45 5.35 -11.88 0.59
C PHE A 45 5.03 -13.10 1.45
N GLU A 46 6.07 -13.71 2.02
CA GLU A 46 5.92 -14.84 2.94
C GLU A 46 5.70 -14.36 4.39
N GLU A 47 6.16 -13.15 4.71
CA GLU A 47 6.10 -12.57 6.04
C GLU A 47 4.71 -12.01 6.39
N GLU A 48 4.39 -12.03 7.68
CA GLU A 48 3.28 -11.22 8.20
C GLU A 48 3.77 -9.80 8.49
N LEU A 49 3.09 -8.81 7.91
CA LEU A 49 3.44 -7.41 8.07
C LEU A 49 2.32 -6.65 8.77
N ILE A 50 2.69 -5.77 9.69
CA ILE A 50 1.80 -4.75 10.24
C ILE A 50 2.03 -3.46 9.47
N MET A 51 0.97 -2.93 8.88
CA MET A 51 0.95 -1.63 8.25
C MET A 51 0.04 -0.69 9.03
N TRP A 52 0.61 0.41 9.52
CA TRP A 52 -0.15 1.47 10.18
C TRP A 52 0.46 2.82 9.84
N TRP A 53 -0.38 3.73 9.35
CA TRP A 53 0.06 5.03 8.84
C TRP A 53 1.21 4.87 7.83
N ASN A 54 2.32 5.59 8.01
CA ASN A 54 3.50 5.56 7.16
C ASN A 54 4.53 4.51 7.60
N PHE A 55 4.16 3.56 8.49
CA PHE A 55 5.07 2.56 9.04
C PHE A 55 4.67 1.14 8.64
N ILE A 56 5.69 0.35 8.32
CA ILE A 56 5.59 -1.09 8.06
C ILE A 56 6.58 -1.77 8.99
N GLY A 57 6.07 -2.69 9.82
CA GLY A 57 6.85 -3.46 10.78
C GLY A 57 6.40 -4.92 10.82
N ARG A 58 7.09 -5.73 11.61
CA ARG A 58 6.71 -7.14 11.84
C ARG A 58 5.97 -7.32 13.16
N THR A 59 6.17 -6.42 14.12
CA THR A 59 5.51 -6.45 15.43
C THR A 59 4.83 -5.13 15.78
N GLN A 60 3.99 -5.15 16.83
CA GLN A 60 3.37 -3.95 17.38
C GLN A 60 4.45 -2.97 17.90
N GLU A 61 5.48 -3.52 18.54
CA GLU A 61 6.60 -2.77 19.11
C GLU A 61 7.40 -2.04 18.02
N ASP A 62 7.56 -2.63 16.84
CA ASP A 62 8.20 -1.95 15.69
C ASP A 62 7.45 -0.66 15.33
N ILE A 63 6.12 -0.70 15.33
CA ILE A 63 5.26 0.46 15.00
C ILE A 63 5.29 1.50 16.13
N GLU A 64 5.24 1.05 17.39
CA GLU A 64 5.33 1.93 18.56
C GLU A 64 6.66 2.68 18.61
N GLN A 65 7.76 1.98 18.37
CA GLN A 65 9.09 2.58 18.32
C GLN A 65 9.20 3.57 17.14
N ALA A 66 8.77 3.18 15.94
CA ALA A 66 8.79 4.07 14.78
C ALA A 66 7.95 5.33 15.00
N ARG A 67 6.79 5.21 15.66
CA ARG A 67 5.95 6.34 16.03
C ARG A 67 6.66 7.24 17.04
N ALA A 68 7.24 6.67 18.10
CA ALA A 68 7.98 7.45 19.09
C ALA A 68 9.13 8.22 18.44
N ASP A 69 9.92 7.53 17.61
CA ASP A 69 11.06 8.12 16.90
C ASP A 69 10.65 9.27 15.98
N TRP A 70 9.49 9.16 15.32
CA TRP A 70 8.92 10.21 14.50
C TRP A 70 8.47 11.41 15.33
N MET A 71 7.76 11.16 16.44
CA MET A 71 7.25 12.22 17.30
C MET A 71 8.37 12.97 18.03
N THR A 72 9.50 12.32 18.32
CA THR A 72 10.67 12.96 18.95
C THR A 72 11.70 13.48 17.95
N GLY A 73 11.56 13.16 16.66
CA GLY A 73 12.52 13.55 15.61
C GLY A 73 13.89 12.85 15.74
N SER A 74 13.97 11.67 16.35
CA SER A 74 15.26 11.03 16.70
C SER A 74 15.90 10.26 15.53
N ARG A 75 15.10 9.78 14.56
CA ARG A 75 15.55 8.81 13.54
C ARG A 75 15.43 9.26 12.09
N PHE A 76 14.39 10.02 11.75
CA PHE A 76 13.98 10.25 10.34
C PHE A 76 14.61 11.48 9.68
N GLY A 77 15.52 12.16 10.37
CA GLY A 77 16.17 13.37 9.88
C GLY A 77 15.24 14.58 9.81
N GLU A 78 15.76 15.67 9.25
CA GLU A 78 15.06 16.94 9.09
C GLU A 78 14.91 17.29 7.60
N VAL A 79 13.71 17.71 7.20
CA VAL A 79 13.45 18.22 5.85
C VAL A 79 13.68 19.72 5.82
N LYS A 80 14.75 20.15 5.13
CA LYS A 80 15.07 21.58 4.97
C LYS A 80 14.30 22.20 3.82
N GLY A 81 13.83 23.43 4.00
CA GLY A 81 13.16 24.21 2.95
C GLY A 81 11.65 24.02 2.83
N TYR A 82 11.03 23.27 3.75
CA TYR A 82 9.58 23.23 3.89
C TYR A 82 9.12 24.21 4.97
N ASP A 83 8.23 25.13 4.61
CA ASP A 83 7.66 26.11 5.54
C ASP A 83 6.41 25.55 6.24
N GLY A 84 6.64 24.64 7.17
CA GLY A 84 5.57 24.02 7.95
C GLY A 84 6.09 23.01 8.98
N ALA A 85 5.27 22.73 9.99
CA ALA A 85 5.60 21.73 10.99
C ALA A 85 5.51 20.29 10.40
N PRO A 86 6.33 19.34 10.91
CA PRO A 86 6.15 17.93 10.59
C PRO A 86 4.73 17.45 10.95
N LEU A 87 4.14 16.61 10.11
CA LEU A 87 2.82 16.04 10.37
C LEU A 87 2.91 15.08 11.57
N PRO A 88 2.14 15.28 12.66
CA PRO A 88 2.18 14.38 13.80
C PRO A 88 1.59 13.01 13.43
N ALA A 89 2.20 11.94 13.92
CA ALA A 89 1.63 10.60 13.77
C ALA A 89 0.32 10.51 14.59
N PRO A 90 -0.73 9.86 14.06
CA PRO A 90 -1.98 9.65 14.81
C PRO A 90 -1.76 8.90 16.13
N THR A 91 -2.72 8.96 17.04
CA THR A 91 -2.71 8.09 18.23
C THR A 91 -2.88 6.64 17.80
N LEU A 92 -2.15 5.72 18.44
CA LEU A 92 -2.34 4.29 18.20
C LEU A 92 -3.73 3.85 18.67
N PRO A 93 -4.39 2.92 17.97
CA PRO A 93 -5.64 2.34 18.43
C PRO A 93 -5.42 1.58 19.74
N ALA A 94 -6.46 1.50 20.57
CA ALA A 94 -6.43 0.74 21.83
C ALA A 94 -6.43 -0.79 21.62
N VAL A 95 -6.71 -1.25 20.40
CA VAL A 95 -6.69 -2.67 20.04
C VAL A 95 -5.37 -3.01 19.35
N PRO A 96 -4.82 -4.23 19.54
CA PRO A 96 -3.60 -4.66 18.86
C PRO A 96 -3.72 -4.54 17.34
N LEU A 97 -2.65 -4.05 16.70
CA LEU A 97 -2.60 -4.00 15.25
C LEU A 97 -2.55 -5.43 14.69
N LYS A 98 -3.37 -5.69 13.67
CA LYS A 98 -3.45 -6.99 13.04
C LYS A 98 -2.32 -7.15 12.02
N ALA A 99 -1.42 -8.09 12.26
CA ALA A 99 -0.48 -8.56 11.26
C ALA A 99 -1.25 -9.17 10.08
N ARG A 100 -0.88 -8.77 8.87
CA ARG A 100 -1.47 -9.27 7.62
C ARG A 100 -0.43 -10.12 6.94
N GLY A 101 -0.61 -11.42 7.05
CA GLY A 101 0.05 -12.42 6.22
C GLY A 101 -0.88 -12.94 5.13
N ARG A 102 -0.43 -13.99 4.46
CA ARG A 102 -1.22 -14.70 3.46
C ARG A 102 -2.46 -15.35 4.11
N VAL A 103 -3.64 -14.80 3.84
CA VAL A 103 -4.90 -15.53 4.00
C VAL A 103 -5.20 -16.17 2.64
N ARG A 104 -5.26 -17.51 2.60
CA ARG A 104 -5.63 -18.26 1.39
C ARG A 104 -7.11 -18.11 1.09
#